data_AF-A0A431U1W2-F1
#
_entry.id   AF-A0A431U1W2-F1
#
_cell.length_a   1.000
_cell.length_b   1.000
_cell.length_c   1.000
_cell.angle_alpha   90.00
_cell.angle_beta   90.00
_cell.angle_gamma   90.00
#
_symmetry.space_group_name_H-M   'P 1'
#
loop_
_entity.id
_entity.type
_entity.pdbx_description
1 polymer ?
#
loop_
_entity_poly.entity_id
_entity_poly.type
_entity_poly.pdbx_seq_one_letter_code
_entity_poly.pdbx_strand_id
1 'polypeptide(L)'
;MPLIEFDSRGQARTREEELLEILLADANVSNLQVAKRIYNSGSAKTQATVRKLKQRLQQKLLNHLFFLDHTDPRHPAFRRYEQQCLEMIYQANMLLREGERVLLPQILRKVARLAEEGEFTQHAISAWDMLRAISIETNDYPQYRKSVKQLDKLNQILLVEQQAQRLFQEAKMDLTRSVSSRRRLLQQVPTTIRQLETLYKQQPTYNVYDPLLKLQLMLQELVGNFEEIIRITGEAEELFAKGKLNAKRFDSRFTKFYNVYAHLRARRLKDGLAVAEGYLSAFHRSSNNWFVFLENYFLLAMHDGDYALAGSLLRRMQNNPFVTKISQPARQRWDLFRAYLFFVRPEEAGLRPLHFAQLVQRIPDHSRDKQGYNVAILILQFLHYLREGNIEALLARLESLRKYENAHLRDAATLRSRLMFRLLQLTVKENFDPKACEKKGQALLSRLQETPPPGEAFAEIEIIPYESLWQQTLLMLQHMAELQQQRERLSRLA
;
A
#
# COMPACT_ATOMS: atom_id res chain seq x y z
N MET A 1 26.12 4.07 3.51
CA MET A 1 26.31 4.80 2.24
C MET A 1 27.80 4.97 2.05
N PRO A 2 28.41 4.55 0.94
CA PRO A 2 29.86 4.32 0.88
C PRO A 2 30.74 5.58 0.72
N LEU A 3 30.15 6.76 0.61
CA LEU A 3 30.87 8.02 0.34
C LEU A 3 30.52 9.16 1.30
N ILE A 4 29.72 8.87 2.32
CA ILE A 4 29.76 9.62 3.59
C ILE A 4 30.51 8.65 4.50
N GLU A 5 31.77 8.94 4.82
CA GLU A 5 32.57 8.10 5.70
C GLU A 5 31.94 8.09 7.10
N PHE A 6 31.04 7.14 7.36
CA PHE A 6 30.45 6.94 8.69
C PHE A 6 31.43 6.24 9.66
N ASP A 7 32.59 5.79 9.18
CA ASP A 7 33.50 4.91 9.93
C ASP A 7 34.89 5.52 10.21
N SER A 8 35.12 6.80 9.87
CA SER A 8 36.33 7.49 10.30
C SER A 8 36.21 7.92 11.77
N ARG A 9 36.41 6.98 12.71
CA ARG A 9 36.45 7.23 14.17
C ARG A 9 37.64 8.09 14.63
N GLY A 10 38.07 9.07 13.83
CA GLY A 10 39.23 9.92 14.14
C GLY A 10 39.34 11.24 13.35
N GLN A 11 38.48 11.52 12.36
CA GLN A 11 38.46 12.84 11.69
C GLN A 11 37.26 13.67 12.18
N ALA A 12 37.47 14.98 12.35
CA ALA A 12 36.42 15.91 12.71
C ALA A 12 35.28 15.83 11.68
N ARG A 13 34.06 15.54 12.17
CA ARG A 13 32.86 15.39 11.33
C ARG A 13 32.65 16.62 10.46
N THR A 14 32.22 16.41 9.21
CA THR A 14 31.92 17.54 8.33
C THR A 14 30.64 18.25 8.79
N ARG A 15 30.52 19.55 8.51
CA ARG A 15 29.31 20.30 8.86
C ARG A 15 28.07 19.76 8.15
N GLU A 16 28.24 19.15 6.98
CA GLU A 16 27.20 18.46 6.24
C GLU A 16 26.72 17.18 6.95
N GLU A 17 27.62 16.40 7.55
CA GLU A 17 27.27 15.24 8.38
C GLU A 17 26.53 15.63 9.65
N GLU A 18 27.00 16.66 10.35
CA GLU A 18 26.31 17.21 11.53
C GLU A 18 24.90 17.70 11.17
N LEU A 19 24.75 18.38 10.03
CA LEU A 19 23.45 18.80 9.53
C LEU A 19 22.56 17.59 9.21
N LEU A 20 23.11 16.56 8.58
CA LEU A 20 22.36 15.35 8.26
C LEU A 20 21.86 14.64 9.52
N GLU A 21 22.69 14.47 10.55
CA GLU A 21 22.30 13.88 11.83
C GLU A 21 21.19 14.69 12.52
N ILE A 22 21.33 16.02 12.54
CA ILE A 22 20.29 16.91 13.09
C ILE A 22 18.95 16.69 12.37
N LEU A 23 18.97 16.59 11.04
CA LEU A 23 17.77 16.38 10.24
C LEU A 23 17.19 14.96 10.38
N LEU A 24 18.04 13.95 10.61
CA LEU A 24 17.60 12.58 10.88
C LEU A 24 16.95 12.45 12.27
N ALA A 25 17.42 13.24 13.25
CA ALA A 25 16.85 13.29 14.59
C ALA A 25 15.54 14.10 14.64
N ASP A 26 15.48 15.22 13.92
CA ASP A 26 14.29 16.07 13.84
C ASP A 26 14.16 16.72 12.44
N ALA A 27 13.21 16.23 11.66
CA ALA A 27 12.93 16.73 10.32
C ALA A 27 12.35 18.17 10.31
N ASN A 28 11.80 18.64 11.42
CA ASN A 28 11.11 19.94 11.52
C ASN A 28 12.01 21.05 12.09
N VAL A 29 13.30 20.80 12.23
CA VAL A 29 14.21 21.76 12.86
C VAL A 29 14.34 23.05 12.01
N SER A 30 14.15 24.21 12.64
CA SER A 30 14.27 25.51 11.99
C SER A 30 15.73 25.88 11.68
N ASN A 31 15.94 26.74 10.67
CA ASN A 31 17.28 27.24 10.35
C ASN A 31 17.95 27.96 11.53
N LEU A 32 17.16 28.62 12.38
CA LEU A 32 17.65 29.25 13.61
C LEU A 32 18.18 28.21 14.61
N GLN A 33 17.45 27.11 14.81
CA GLN A 33 17.89 26.02 15.70
C GLN A 33 19.14 25.33 15.16
N VAL A 34 19.22 25.07 13.84
CA VAL A 34 20.46 24.57 13.22
C VAL A 34 21.61 25.54 13.41
N ALA A 35 21.38 26.84 13.18
CA ALA A 35 22.42 27.86 13.30
C ALA A 35 22.99 27.92 14.72
N LYS A 36 22.10 27.88 15.73
CA LYS A 36 22.49 27.79 17.14
C LYS A 36 23.28 26.51 17.47
N ARG A 37 22.89 25.35 16.92
CA ARG A 37 23.56 24.06 17.18
C ARG A 37 24.92 23.93 16.50
N ILE A 38 25.04 24.35 15.23
CA ILE A 38 26.26 24.15 14.43
C ILE A 38 27.26 25.31 14.61
N TYR A 39 26.77 26.56 14.65
CA TYR A 39 27.61 27.76 14.64
C TYR A 39 27.59 28.55 15.95
N ASN A 40 26.92 28.05 17.00
CA ASN A 40 26.76 28.73 18.30
C ASN A 40 26.21 30.17 18.19
N SER A 41 25.49 30.50 17.10
CA SER A 41 24.95 31.83 16.85
C SER A 41 23.66 31.75 16.04
N GLY A 42 22.69 32.61 16.37
CA GLY A 42 21.40 32.70 15.68
C GLY A 42 21.26 33.89 14.73
N SER A 43 22.37 34.57 14.42
CA SER A 43 22.38 35.79 13.59
C SER A 43 21.83 35.56 12.17
N ALA A 44 21.36 36.62 11.51
CA ALA A 44 20.91 36.53 10.12
C ALA A 44 21.99 35.95 9.18
N LYS A 45 23.26 36.28 9.45
CA LYS A 45 24.43 35.75 8.71
C LYS A 45 24.58 34.23 8.87
N THR A 46 24.51 33.71 10.10
CA THR A 46 24.63 32.26 10.34
C THR A 46 23.45 31.46 9.81
N GLN A 47 22.24 32.02 9.87
CA GLN A 47 21.07 31.42 9.21
C GLN A 47 21.22 31.38 7.67
N ALA A 48 21.83 32.41 7.06
CA ALA A 48 22.16 32.37 5.63
C ALA A 48 23.21 31.30 5.31
N THR A 49 24.22 31.11 6.18
CA THR A 49 25.21 30.03 6.05
C THR A 49 24.55 28.65 6.15
N VAL A 50 23.57 28.45 7.05
CA VAL A 50 22.78 27.21 7.13
C VAL A 50 22.05 26.92 5.82
N ARG A 51 21.47 27.93 5.17
CA ARG A 51 20.81 27.73 3.85
C ARG A 51 21.80 27.23 2.80
N LYS A 52 23.00 27.82 2.73
CA LYS A 52 24.07 27.34 1.84
C LYS A 52 24.55 25.93 2.20
N LEU A 53 24.61 25.60 3.49
CA LEU A 53 24.96 24.26 3.96
C LEU A 53 23.91 23.22 3.53
N LYS A 54 22.61 23.53 3.67
CA LYS A 54 21.51 22.68 3.18
C LYS A 54 21.60 22.44 1.68
N GLN A 55 21.87 23.47 0.89
CA GLN A 55 22.04 23.34 -0.56
C GLN A 55 23.24 22.44 -0.92
N ARG A 56 24.38 22.61 -0.25
CA ARG A 56 25.56 21.74 -0.46
C ARG A 56 25.29 20.29 -0.09
N LEU A 57 24.66 20.06 1.07
CA LEU A 57 24.25 18.72 1.49
C LEU A 57 23.29 18.10 0.47
N GLN A 58 22.29 18.84 0.00
CA GLN A 58 21.36 18.37 -1.04
C GLN A 58 22.11 17.98 -2.32
N GLN A 59 23.05 18.81 -2.79
CA GLN A 59 23.84 18.48 -3.98
C GLN A 59 24.69 17.21 -3.79
N LYS A 60 25.33 17.04 -2.62
CA LYS A 60 26.05 15.82 -2.27
C LYS A 60 25.13 14.59 -2.30
N LEU A 61 23.94 14.70 -1.68
CA LEU A 61 22.94 13.63 -1.68
C LEU A 61 22.45 13.28 -3.09
N LEU A 62 22.25 14.28 -3.97
CA LEU A 62 21.90 14.06 -5.37
C LEU A 62 23.03 13.34 -6.11
N ASN A 63 24.29 13.73 -5.89
CA ASN A 63 25.43 13.04 -6.48
C ASN A 63 25.54 11.58 -5.97
N HIS A 64 25.13 11.31 -4.73
CA HIS A 64 25.08 9.94 -4.20
C HIS A 64 24.05 9.04 -4.90
N LEU A 65 23.05 9.61 -5.58
CA LEU A 65 22.06 8.81 -6.32
C LEU A 65 22.70 7.96 -7.43
N PHE A 66 23.83 8.40 -8.00
CA PHE A 66 24.59 7.66 -9.01
C PHE A 66 25.32 6.43 -8.45
N PHE A 67 25.38 6.27 -7.13
CA PHE A 67 26.08 5.16 -6.46
C PHE A 67 25.10 4.24 -5.71
N LEU A 68 23.81 4.34 -6.00
CA LEU A 68 22.83 3.42 -5.43
C LEU A 68 23.04 2.02 -5.99
N ASP A 69 22.92 1.01 -5.14
CA ASP A 69 22.99 -0.38 -5.57
C ASP A 69 21.65 -0.82 -6.16
N HIS A 70 21.60 -0.93 -7.48
CA HIS A 70 20.42 -1.39 -8.21
C HIS A 70 20.40 -2.91 -8.41
N THR A 71 21.42 -3.64 -7.95
CA THR A 71 21.52 -5.10 -8.04
C THR A 71 20.82 -5.83 -6.90
N ASP A 72 20.42 -5.09 -5.88
CA ASP A 72 19.68 -5.59 -4.73
C ASP A 72 18.40 -6.33 -5.17
N PRO A 73 18.28 -7.64 -4.90
CA PRO A 73 17.13 -8.46 -5.30
C PRO A 73 15.81 -7.98 -4.67
N ARG A 74 15.89 -7.10 -3.67
CA ARG A 74 14.73 -6.50 -3.00
C ARG A 74 14.09 -5.40 -3.85
N HIS A 75 14.77 -4.89 -4.88
CA HIS A 75 14.22 -3.95 -5.85
C HIS A 75 13.52 -4.66 -7.02
N PRO A 76 12.58 -4.00 -7.72
CA PRO A 76 12.04 -4.57 -8.96
C PRO A 76 13.14 -4.89 -9.95
N ALA A 77 13.08 -6.09 -10.53
CA ALA A 77 14.04 -6.55 -11.53
C ALA A 77 14.21 -5.52 -12.65
N PHE A 78 13.11 -4.91 -13.11
CA PHE A 78 13.14 -3.88 -14.15
C PHE A 78 14.00 -2.68 -13.79
N ARG A 79 14.04 -2.23 -12.52
CA ARG A 79 14.84 -1.06 -12.12
C ARG A 79 16.32 -1.30 -12.37
N ARG A 80 16.81 -2.51 -12.11
CA ARG A 80 18.20 -2.87 -12.36
C ARG A 80 18.55 -2.72 -13.83
N TYR A 81 17.76 -3.35 -14.70
CA TYR A 81 18.05 -3.40 -16.13
C TYR A 81 17.82 -2.04 -16.81
N GLU A 82 16.77 -1.33 -16.43
CA GLU A 82 16.48 0.02 -16.92
C GLU A 82 17.58 0.99 -16.53
N GLN A 83 18.01 0.97 -15.27
CA GLN A 83 19.09 1.81 -14.79
C GLN A 83 20.41 1.50 -15.52
N GLN A 84 20.72 0.22 -15.74
CA GLN A 84 21.91 -0.17 -16.50
C GLN A 84 21.85 0.36 -17.95
N CYS A 85 20.68 0.34 -18.59
CA CYS A 85 20.48 0.99 -19.90
C CYS A 85 20.75 2.49 -19.82
N LEU A 86 20.19 3.19 -18.82
CA LEU A 86 20.37 4.63 -18.64
C LEU A 86 21.84 5.02 -18.40
N GLU A 87 22.56 4.27 -17.57
CA GLU A 87 23.99 4.49 -17.31
C GLU A 87 24.83 4.32 -18.57
N MET A 88 24.60 3.24 -19.33
CA MET A 88 25.32 3.01 -20.58
C MET A 88 24.95 4.04 -21.65
N ILE A 89 23.70 4.50 -21.71
CA ILE A 89 23.28 5.61 -22.60
C ILE A 89 24.00 6.89 -22.22
N TYR A 90 24.11 7.19 -20.93
CA TYR A 90 24.86 8.36 -20.47
C TYR A 90 26.34 8.27 -20.86
N GLN A 91 26.98 7.13 -20.62
CA GLN A 91 28.36 6.87 -21.04
C GLN A 91 28.52 7.02 -22.56
N ALA A 92 27.60 6.45 -23.35
CA ALA A 92 27.61 6.58 -24.81
C ALA A 92 27.48 8.03 -25.27
N ASN A 93 26.62 8.83 -24.63
CA ASN A 93 26.51 10.26 -24.92
C ASN A 93 27.81 11.01 -24.64
N MET A 94 28.51 10.69 -23.54
CA MET A 94 29.80 11.31 -23.24
C MET A 94 30.86 10.91 -24.27
N LEU A 95 30.99 9.61 -24.57
CA LEU A 95 31.93 9.12 -25.58
C LEU A 95 31.68 9.72 -26.97
N LEU A 96 30.42 9.87 -27.36
CA LEU A 96 30.04 10.52 -28.62
C LEU A 96 30.54 11.97 -28.68
N ARG A 97 30.39 12.72 -27.57
CA ARG A 97 30.85 14.12 -27.49
C ARG A 97 32.37 14.25 -27.51
N GLU A 98 33.07 13.29 -26.91
CA GLU A 98 34.54 13.21 -26.95
C GLU A 98 35.08 12.63 -28.28
N GLY A 99 34.19 12.28 -29.22
CA GLY A 99 34.56 11.75 -30.53
C GLY A 99 35.15 10.33 -30.50
N GLU A 100 34.91 9.56 -29.45
CA GLU A 100 35.39 8.18 -29.33
C GLU A 100 34.65 7.25 -30.30
N ARG A 101 35.37 6.40 -31.03
CA ARG A 101 34.84 5.62 -32.18
C ARG A 101 34.88 4.10 -32.02
N VAL A 102 35.64 3.58 -31.06
CA VAL A 102 35.90 2.15 -30.89
C VAL A 102 35.04 1.55 -29.79
N LEU A 103 35.01 2.17 -28.60
CA LEU A 103 34.21 1.73 -27.46
C LEU A 103 32.73 2.09 -27.64
N LEU A 104 32.43 3.24 -28.24
CA LEU A 104 31.08 3.76 -28.38
C LEU A 104 30.13 2.78 -29.09
N PRO A 105 30.44 2.22 -30.28
CA PRO A 105 29.59 1.20 -30.90
C PRO A 105 29.42 -0.06 -30.05
N GLN A 106 30.42 -0.44 -29.24
CA GLN A 106 30.33 -1.61 -28.35
C GLN A 106 29.34 -1.37 -27.22
N ILE A 107 29.40 -0.19 -26.58
CA ILE A 107 28.45 0.19 -25.52
C ILE A 107 27.05 0.28 -26.10
N LEU A 108 26.87 0.94 -27.26
CA LEU A 108 25.55 1.08 -27.89
C LEU A 108 24.93 -0.27 -28.26
N ARG A 109 25.71 -1.24 -28.75
CA ARG A 109 25.22 -2.61 -29.01
C ARG A 109 24.82 -3.33 -27.72
N LYS A 110 25.55 -3.11 -26.61
CA LYS A 110 25.16 -3.64 -25.29
C LYS A 110 23.84 -3.02 -24.82
N VAL A 111 23.66 -1.71 -24.98
CA VAL A 111 22.39 -1.01 -24.67
C VAL A 111 21.26 -1.57 -25.51
N ALA A 112 21.41 -1.62 -26.84
CA ALA A 112 20.38 -2.10 -27.75
C ALA A 112 19.94 -3.52 -27.38
N ARG A 113 20.89 -4.44 -27.15
CA ARG A 113 20.60 -5.80 -26.72
C ARG A 113 19.85 -5.84 -25.38
N LEU A 114 20.36 -5.16 -24.36
CA LEU A 114 19.74 -5.17 -23.04
C LEU A 114 18.33 -4.56 -23.05
N ALA A 115 18.18 -3.46 -23.79
CA ALA A 115 16.92 -2.74 -23.93
C ALA A 115 15.88 -3.56 -24.70
N GLU A 116 16.26 -4.23 -25.79
CA GLU A 116 15.35 -5.11 -26.55
C GLU A 116 14.95 -6.35 -25.74
N GLU A 117 15.91 -7.04 -25.10
CA GLU A 117 15.62 -8.20 -24.24
C GLU A 117 14.71 -7.82 -23.06
N GLY A 118 14.80 -6.58 -22.58
CA GLY A 118 13.99 -6.06 -21.50
C GLY A 118 12.77 -5.24 -21.94
N GLU A 119 12.48 -5.14 -23.24
CA GLU A 119 11.37 -4.33 -23.77
C GLU A 119 11.38 -2.87 -23.28
N PHE A 120 12.57 -2.31 -23.10
CA PHE A 120 12.78 -0.89 -22.86
C PHE A 120 12.85 -0.15 -24.20
N THR A 121 11.75 -0.17 -24.96
CA THR A 121 11.68 0.22 -26.38
C THR A 121 12.30 1.59 -26.66
N GLN A 122 12.07 2.59 -25.81
CA GLN A 122 12.66 3.93 -25.97
C GLN A 122 14.19 3.93 -25.84
N HIS A 123 14.74 3.12 -24.93
CA HIS A 123 16.18 2.99 -24.76
C HIS A 123 16.84 2.23 -25.92
N ALA A 124 16.15 1.21 -26.46
CA ALA A 124 16.58 0.54 -27.69
C ALA A 124 16.61 1.53 -28.87
N ILE A 125 15.57 2.34 -29.05
CA ILE A 125 15.52 3.39 -30.08
C ILE A 125 16.69 4.36 -29.92
N SER A 126 16.95 4.85 -28.70
CA SER A 126 18.06 5.76 -28.43
C SER A 126 19.42 5.15 -28.83
N ALA A 127 19.65 3.87 -28.52
CA ALA A 127 20.87 3.18 -28.89
C ALA A 127 21.04 3.02 -30.41
N TRP A 128 19.97 2.61 -31.12
CA TRP A 128 20.01 2.46 -32.57
C TRP A 128 20.12 3.78 -33.31
N ASP A 129 19.55 4.85 -32.77
CA ASP A 129 19.65 6.18 -33.35
C ASP A 129 21.08 6.72 -33.25
N MET A 130 21.73 6.56 -32.08
CA MET A 130 23.15 6.88 -31.93
C MET A 130 24.04 6.01 -32.84
N LEU A 131 23.76 4.70 -32.97
CA LEU A 131 24.47 3.83 -33.92
C LEU A 131 24.31 4.32 -35.35
N ARG A 132 23.11 4.75 -35.75
CA ARG A 132 22.84 5.32 -37.08
C ARG A 132 23.66 6.58 -37.30
N ALA A 133 23.68 7.51 -36.34
CA ALA A 133 24.44 8.75 -36.43
C ALA A 133 25.94 8.49 -36.64
N ILE A 134 26.54 7.61 -35.84
CA ILE A 134 27.97 7.26 -35.97
C ILE A 134 28.26 6.54 -37.29
N SER A 135 27.33 5.73 -37.78
CA SER A 135 27.50 5.02 -39.06
C SER A 135 27.57 5.98 -40.24
N ILE A 136 26.86 7.10 -40.18
CA ILE A 136 26.93 8.16 -41.19
C ILE A 136 28.31 8.83 -41.14
N GLU A 137 28.79 9.17 -39.95
CA GLU A 137 30.09 9.84 -39.76
C GLU A 137 31.28 8.95 -40.16
N THR A 138 31.13 7.62 -40.04
CA THR A 138 32.16 6.63 -40.37
C THR A 138 31.98 5.98 -41.75
N ASN A 139 30.92 6.35 -42.49
CA ASN A 139 30.52 5.72 -43.77
C ASN A 139 30.30 4.19 -43.68
N ASP A 140 29.88 3.67 -42.52
CA ASP A 140 29.50 2.26 -42.32
C ASP A 140 28.07 2.00 -42.83
N TYR A 141 27.93 1.83 -44.14
CA TYR A 141 26.63 1.56 -44.78
C TYR A 141 25.91 0.30 -44.26
N PRO A 142 26.58 -0.85 -44.02
CA PRO A 142 25.94 -2.02 -43.42
C PRO A 142 25.29 -1.72 -42.07
N GLN A 143 26.02 -1.06 -41.16
CA GLN A 143 25.48 -0.71 -39.84
C GLN A 143 24.37 0.34 -39.96
N TYR A 144 24.50 1.33 -40.85
CA TYR A 144 23.44 2.30 -41.12
C TYR A 144 22.12 1.62 -41.53
N ARG A 145 22.16 0.72 -42.54
CA ARG A 145 20.97 -0.01 -43.00
C ARG A 145 20.36 -0.87 -41.89
N LYS A 146 21.21 -1.51 -41.08
CA LYS A 146 20.77 -2.28 -39.91
C LYS A 146 20.03 -1.38 -38.92
N SER A 147 20.60 -0.22 -38.59
CA SER A 147 20.00 0.73 -37.65
C SER A 147 18.66 1.26 -38.15
N VAL A 148 18.54 1.64 -39.44
CA VAL A 148 17.26 2.08 -40.02
C VAL A 148 16.19 1.01 -39.88
N LYS A 149 16.48 -0.24 -40.27
CA LYS A 149 15.54 -1.36 -40.16
C LYS A 149 15.08 -1.60 -38.71
N GLN A 150 15.99 -1.51 -37.74
CA GLN A 150 15.64 -1.68 -36.32
C GLN A 150 14.81 -0.52 -35.80
N LEU A 151 15.15 0.72 -36.17
CA LEU A 151 14.37 1.91 -35.79
C LEU A 151 12.95 1.84 -36.34
N ASP A 152 12.75 1.46 -37.60
CA ASP A 152 11.41 1.34 -38.19
C ASP A 152 10.56 0.32 -37.42
N LYS A 153 11.13 -0.85 -37.13
CA LYS A 153 10.47 -1.88 -36.31
C LYS A 153 10.14 -1.36 -34.91
N LEU A 154 11.11 -0.77 -34.21
CA LEU A 154 10.93 -0.31 -32.83
C LEU A 154 9.95 0.85 -32.74
N ASN A 155 9.89 1.74 -33.73
CA ASN A 155 8.93 2.83 -33.78
C ASN A 155 7.49 2.32 -33.95
N GLN A 156 7.27 1.26 -34.75
CA GLN A 156 5.97 0.61 -34.86
C GLN A 156 5.55 -0.02 -33.53
N ILE A 157 6.48 -0.70 -32.83
CA ILE A 157 6.24 -1.25 -31.50
C ILE A 157 5.88 -0.12 -30.52
N LEU A 158 6.69 0.94 -30.48
CA LEU A 158 6.50 2.07 -29.58
C LEU A 158 5.14 2.74 -29.77
N LEU A 159 4.66 2.87 -31.01
CA LEU A 159 3.34 3.44 -31.30
C LEU A 159 2.22 2.65 -30.60
N VAL A 160 2.24 1.32 -30.70
CA VAL A 160 1.25 0.44 -30.07
C VAL A 160 1.36 0.50 -28.55
N GLU A 161 2.59 0.49 -28.01
CA GLU A 161 2.83 0.61 -26.57
C GLU A 161 2.35 1.95 -26.00
N GLN A 162 2.59 3.05 -26.71
CA GLN A 162 2.08 4.37 -26.32
C GLN A 162 0.55 4.45 -26.38
N GLN A 163 -0.08 3.80 -27.36
CA GLN A 163 -1.53 3.70 -27.42
C GLN A 163 -2.08 2.94 -26.21
N ALA A 164 -1.50 1.79 -25.86
CA ALA A 164 -1.90 1.03 -24.69
C ALA A 164 -1.74 1.82 -23.38
N GLN A 165 -0.60 2.50 -23.23
CA GLN A 165 -0.33 3.34 -22.06
C GLN A 165 -1.30 4.52 -21.95
N ARG A 166 -1.67 5.15 -23.07
CA ARG A 166 -2.64 6.25 -23.11
C ARG A 166 -4.01 5.80 -22.62
N LEU A 167 -4.51 4.67 -23.13
CA LEU A 167 -5.80 4.10 -22.72
C LEU A 167 -5.87 3.87 -21.20
N PHE A 168 -4.81 3.32 -20.61
CA PHE A 168 -4.72 3.13 -19.17
C PHE A 168 -4.64 4.46 -18.40
N GLN A 169 -3.84 5.42 -18.87
CA GLN A 169 -3.71 6.73 -18.23
C GLN A 169 -5.03 7.50 -18.22
N GLU A 170 -5.78 7.50 -19.33
CA GLU A 170 -7.10 8.13 -19.44
C GLU A 170 -8.09 7.52 -18.44
N ALA A 171 -8.20 6.18 -18.42
CA ALA A 171 -9.04 5.46 -17.46
C ALA A 171 -8.66 5.77 -16.00
N LYS A 172 -7.35 5.82 -15.70
CA LYS A 172 -6.85 6.15 -14.36
C LYS A 172 -7.16 7.60 -13.96
N MET A 173 -7.05 8.55 -14.89
CA MET A 173 -7.41 9.95 -14.63
C MET A 173 -8.88 10.09 -14.28
N ASP A 174 -9.77 9.39 -14.99
CA ASP A 174 -11.20 9.43 -14.70
C ASP A 174 -11.58 8.77 -13.37
N LEU A 175 -10.79 7.80 -12.88
CA LEU A 175 -10.99 7.21 -11.56
C LEU A 175 -10.77 8.21 -10.41
N THR A 176 -9.80 9.12 -10.57
CA THR A 176 -9.46 10.12 -9.55
C THR A 176 -10.47 11.26 -9.43
N ARG A 177 -11.42 11.34 -10.36
CA ARG A 177 -12.46 12.38 -10.42
C ARG A 177 -13.67 12.02 -9.54
N SER A 178 -14.83 12.59 -9.85
CA SER A 178 -16.06 12.46 -9.06
C SER A 178 -16.66 11.04 -9.12
N VAL A 179 -17.58 10.75 -8.19
CA VAL A 179 -18.38 9.52 -8.19
C VAL A 179 -19.14 9.33 -9.50
N SER A 180 -19.61 10.41 -10.13
CA SER A 180 -20.25 10.37 -11.45
C SER A 180 -19.28 9.96 -12.57
N SER A 181 -18.02 10.39 -12.53
CA SER A 181 -16.98 9.94 -13.46
C SER A 181 -16.69 8.44 -13.30
N ARG A 182 -16.63 7.93 -12.07
CA ARG A 182 -16.41 6.49 -11.81
C ARG A 182 -17.54 5.60 -12.36
N ARG A 183 -18.80 6.05 -12.24
CA ARG A 183 -19.95 5.33 -12.83
C ARG A 183 -19.89 5.28 -14.35
N ARG A 184 -19.45 6.35 -15.01
CA ARG A 184 -19.24 6.37 -16.46
C ARG A 184 -18.08 5.48 -16.87
N LEU A 185 -17.00 5.50 -16.10
CA LEU A 185 -15.81 4.67 -16.32
C LEU A 185 -16.18 3.18 -16.31
N LEU A 186 -17.02 2.72 -15.38
CA LEU A 186 -17.52 1.34 -15.36
C LEU A 186 -18.16 0.86 -16.68
N GLN A 187 -18.80 1.76 -17.43
CA GLN A 187 -19.38 1.42 -18.74
C GLN A 187 -18.34 1.39 -19.86
N GLN A 188 -17.24 2.14 -19.71
CA GLN A 188 -16.22 2.31 -20.76
C GLN A 188 -15.07 1.32 -20.63
N VAL A 189 -14.64 0.98 -19.41
CA VAL A 189 -13.49 0.10 -19.14
C VAL A 189 -13.58 -1.25 -19.86
N PRO A 190 -14.73 -1.95 -19.92
CA PRO A 190 -14.82 -3.21 -20.67
C PRO A 190 -14.47 -3.06 -22.16
N THR A 191 -14.83 -1.93 -22.77
CA THR A 191 -14.47 -1.63 -24.17
C THR A 191 -12.98 -1.31 -24.30
N THR A 192 -12.42 -0.53 -23.35
CA THR A 192 -10.98 -0.26 -23.30
C THR A 192 -10.15 -1.52 -23.11
N ILE A 193 -10.60 -2.47 -22.28
CA ILE A 193 -9.95 -3.77 -22.08
C ILE A 193 -9.93 -4.55 -23.40
N ARG A 194 -11.06 -4.64 -24.13
CA ARG A 194 -11.11 -5.31 -25.44
C ARG A 194 -10.18 -4.67 -26.48
N GLN A 195 -10.02 -3.34 -26.44
CA GLN A 195 -9.04 -2.65 -27.27
C GLN A 195 -7.61 -3.06 -26.90
N LEU A 196 -7.27 -3.07 -25.61
CA LEU A 196 -5.95 -3.51 -25.14
C LEU A 196 -5.67 -4.98 -25.45
N GLU A 197 -6.66 -5.87 -25.35
CA GLU A 197 -6.52 -7.27 -25.76
C GLU A 197 -6.21 -7.38 -27.26
N THR A 198 -6.81 -6.53 -28.09
CA THR A 198 -6.52 -6.46 -29.53
C THR A 198 -5.09 -5.98 -29.78
N LEU A 199 -4.67 -4.91 -29.08
CA LEU A 199 -3.30 -4.40 -29.17
C LEU A 199 -2.28 -5.44 -28.69
N TYR A 200 -2.58 -6.19 -27.63
CA TYR A 200 -1.70 -7.23 -27.11
C TYR A 200 -1.56 -8.41 -28.08
N LYS A 201 -2.65 -8.80 -28.75
CA LYS A 201 -2.62 -9.80 -29.84
C LYS A 201 -1.77 -9.32 -31.02
N GLN A 202 -1.84 -8.04 -31.37
CA GLN A 202 -1.03 -7.44 -32.43
C GLN A 202 0.45 -7.35 -32.03
N GLN A 203 0.73 -6.93 -30.81
CA GLN A 203 2.08 -6.66 -30.31
C GLN A 203 2.21 -7.16 -28.86
N PRO A 204 2.65 -8.41 -28.65
CA PRO A 204 2.66 -9.04 -27.33
C PRO A 204 3.88 -8.62 -26.50
N THR A 205 4.01 -7.33 -26.19
CA THR A 205 5.01 -6.82 -25.23
C THR A 205 4.39 -6.63 -23.85
N TYR A 206 5.23 -6.69 -22.83
CA TYR A 206 4.92 -6.34 -21.45
C TYR A 206 4.36 -4.92 -21.34
N ASN A 207 4.84 -3.97 -22.14
CA ASN A 207 4.34 -2.59 -22.12
C ASN A 207 2.88 -2.46 -22.57
N VAL A 208 2.35 -3.45 -23.28
CA VAL A 208 0.91 -3.56 -23.59
C VAL A 208 0.19 -4.41 -22.53
N TYR A 209 0.83 -5.50 -22.07
CA TYR A 209 0.27 -6.40 -21.07
C TYR A 209 0.04 -5.73 -19.70
N ASP A 210 0.96 -4.88 -19.23
CA ASP A 210 0.89 -4.24 -17.91
C ASP A 210 -0.32 -3.28 -17.78
N PRO A 211 -0.59 -2.38 -18.75
CA PRO A 211 -1.86 -1.65 -18.84
C PRO A 211 -3.09 -2.54 -18.85
N LEU A 212 -3.07 -3.64 -19.61
CA LEU A 212 -4.18 -4.59 -19.73
C LEU A 212 -4.48 -5.25 -18.36
N LEU A 213 -3.47 -5.85 -17.73
CA LEU A 213 -3.58 -6.47 -16.42
C LEU A 213 -4.13 -5.49 -15.38
N LYS A 214 -3.60 -4.26 -15.34
CA LYS A 214 -4.02 -3.24 -14.38
C LYS A 214 -5.47 -2.79 -14.60
N LEU A 215 -5.93 -2.63 -15.83
CA LEU A 215 -7.34 -2.30 -16.09
C LEU A 215 -8.29 -3.45 -15.78
N GLN A 216 -7.88 -4.70 -16.05
CA GLN A 216 -8.68 -5.87 -15.67
C GLN A 216 -8.87 -5.93 -14.15
N LEU A 217 -7.78 -5.81 -13.38
CA LEU A 217 -7.85 -5.78 -11.91
C LEU A 217 -8.69 -4.61 -11.40
N MET A 218 -8.48 -3.40 -11.94
CA MET A 218 -9.25 -2.21 -11.58
C MET A 218 -10.75 -2.38 -11.86
N LEU A 219 -11.14 -3.00 -12.98
CA LEU A 219 -12.55 -3.27 -13.28
C LEU A 219 -13.16 -4.18 -12.22
N GLN A 220 -12.49 -5.30 -11.91
CA GLN A 220 -13.00 -6.27 -10.94
C GLN A 220 -13.10 -5.68 -9.53
N GLU A 221 -12.14 -4.84 -9.17
CA GLU A 221 -12.11 -4.10 -7.91
C GLU A 221 -13.29 -3.13 -7.78
N LEU A 222 -13.64 -2.43 -8.87
CA LEU A 222 -14.79 -1.53 -8.91
C LEU A 222 -16.14 -2.26 -8.83
N VAL A 223 -16.27 -3.42 -9.47
CA VAL A 223 -17.51 -4.22 -9.42
C VAL A 223 -17.58 -5.13 -8.19
N GLY A 224 -16.50 -5.23 -7.40
CA GLY A 224 -16.42 -6.06 -6.20
C GLY A 224 -16.28 -7.56 -6.47
N ASN A 225 -15.83 -7.95 -7.68
CA ASN A 225 -15.61 -9.35 -8.03
C ASN A 225 -14.19 -9.78 -7.66
N PHE A 226 -13.96 -9.97 -6.37
CA PHE A 226 -12.63 -10.30 -5.84
C PHE A 226 -12.18 -11.73 -6.19
N GLU A 227 -13.11 -12.66 -6.46
CA GLU A 227 -12.77 -14.00 -6.94
C GLU A 227 -12.06 -13.94 -8.30
N GLU A 228 -12.52 -13.06 -9.18
CA GLU A 228 -11.89 -12.86 -10.48
C GLU A 228 -10.50 -12.22 -10.36
N ILE A 229 -10.27 -11.37 -9.35
CA ILE A 229 -8.92 -10.84 -9.05
C ILE A 229 -7.96 -11.97 -8.66
N ILE A 230 -8.42 -12.93 -7.84
CA ILE A 230 -7.62 -14.11 -7.49
C ILE A 230 -7.26 -14.89 -8.75
N ARG A 231 -8.22 -15.13 -9.66
CA ARG A 231 -7.98 -15.80 -10.95
C ARG A 231 -6.98 -15.05 -11.82
N ILE A 232 -7.20 -13.76 -12.08
CA ILE A 232 -6.33 -12.94 -12.94
C ILE A 232 -4.90 -12.89 -12.41
N THR A 233 -4.73 -12.71 -11.09
CA THR A 233 -3.39 -12.68 -10.47
C THR A 233 -2.68 -14.02 -10.56
N GLY A 234 -3.41 -15.13 -10.36
CA GLY A 234 -2.88 -16.49 -10.56
C GLY A 234 -2.43 -16.74 -11.99
N GLU A 235 -3.25 -16.36 -12.98
CA GLU A 235 -2.92 -16.51 -14.40
C GLU A 235 -1.69 -15.69 -14.81
N ALA A 236 -1.53 -14.48 -14.30
CA ALA A 236 -0.34 -13.67 -14.55
C ALA A 236 0.93 -14.35 -14.02
N GLU A 237 0.90 -14.91 -12.81
CA GLU A 237 2.02 -15.67 -12.25
C GLU A 237 2.30 -16.96 -13.03
N GLU A 238 1.26 -17.65 -13.52
CA GLU A 238 1.44 -18.82 -14.39
C GLU A 238 2.07 -18.47 -15.74
N LEU A 239 1.63 -17.38 -16.38
CA LEU A 239 2.23 -16.90 -17.62
C LEU A 239 3.70 -16.54 -17.40
N PHE A 240 4.01 -15.91 -16.26
CA PHE A 240 5.38 -15.64 -15.86
C PHE A 240 6.20 -16.92 -15.67
N ALA A 241 5.69 -17.90 -14.92
CA ALA A 241 6.35 -19.18 -14.70
C ALA A 241 6.58 -19.97 -16.00
N LYS A 242 5.68 -19.86 -16.97
CA LYS A 242 5.80 -20.46 -18.32
C LYS A 242 6.73 -19.67 -19.26
N GLY A 243 7.38 -18.59 -18.79
CA GLY A 243 8.27 -17.75 -19.59
C GLY A 243 7.57 -16.90 -20.65
N LYS A 244 6.23 -16.72 -20.55
CA LYS A 244 5.43 -15.93 -21.49
C LYS A 244 5.41 -14.44 -21.16
N LEU A 245 5.83 -14.06 -19.96
CA LEU A 245 6.02 -12.66 -19.56
C LEU A 245 7.51 -12.34 -19.42
N ASN A 246 7.87 -11.11 -19.77
CA ASN A 246 9.26 -10.68 -19.77
C ASN A 246 9.84 -10.63 -18.34
N ALA A 247 10.88 -11.44 -18.08
CA ALA A 247 11.50 -11.55 -16.75
C ALA A 247 12.26 -10.32 -16.27
N LYS A 248 12.60 -9.41 -17.18
CA LYS A 248 13.21 -8.13 -16.84
C LYS A 248 12.17 -7.04 -16.58
N ARG A 249 10.88 -7.33 -16.74
CA ARG A 249 9.79 -6.35 -16.59
C ARG A 249 8.76 -6.73 -15.54
N PHE A 250 8.27 -7.97 -15.58
CA PHE A 250 7.22 -8.42 -14.68
C PHE A 250 7.68 -8.39 -13.22
N ASP A 251 6.83 -7.81 -12.37
CA ASP A 251 7.04 -7.69 -10.94
C ASP A 251 5.94 -8.43 -10.17
N SER A 252 6.21 -9.69 -9.81
CA SER A 252 5.29 -10.55 -9.06
C SER A 252 4.78 -9.92 -7.75
N ARG A 253 5.44 -8.89 -7.19
CA ARG A 253 4.92 -8.26 -5.97
C ARG A 253 3.58 -7.58 -6.20
N PHE A 254 3.34 -7.06 -7.40
CA PHE A 254 2.09 -6.40 -7.73
C PHE A 254 0.93 -7.40 -7.69
N THR A 255 1.07 -8.54 -8.36
CA THR A 255 0.11 -9.65 -8.38
C THR A 255 -0.04 -10.30 -7.01
N LYS A 256 1.05 -10.56 -6.29
CA LYS A 256 1.01 -11.11 -4.92
C LYS A 256 0.25 -10.20 -3.94
N PHE A 257 0.43 -8.89 -4.05
CA PHE A 257 -0.33 -7.92 -3.26
C PHE A 257 -1.83 -8.01 -3.56
N TYR A 258 -2.21 -7.91 -4.84
CA TYR A 258 -3.61 -7.99 -5.25
C TYR A 258 -4.26 -9.34 -4.91
N ASN A 259 -3.49 -10.43 -4.97
CA ASN A 259 -3.97 -11.77 -4.63
C ASN A 259 -4.36 -11.86 -3.15
N VAL A 260 -3.47 -11.50 -2.23
CA VAL A 260 -3.76 -11.51 -0.77
C VAL A 260 -4.87 -10.54 -0.41
N TYR A 261 -4.87 -9.36 -1.02
CA TYR A 261 -5.94 -8.39 -0.88
C TYR A 261 -7.29 -8.97 -1.31
N ALA A 262 -7.35 -9.62 -2.47
CA ALA A 262 -8.57 -10.21 -2.98
C ALA A 262 -9.07 -11.40 -2.14
N HIS A 263 -8.17 -12.24 -1.61
CA HIS A 263 -8.55 -13.29 -0.67
C HIS A 263 -9.23 -12.73 0.58
N LEU A 264 -8.74 -11.62 1.13
CA LEU A 264 -9.37 -10.93 2.26
C LEU A 264 -10.78 -10.46 1.89
N ARG A 265 -10.92 -9.79 0.74
CA ARG A 265 -12.19 -9.21 0.29
C ARG A 265 -13.22 -10.26 -0.15
N ALA A 266 -12.78 -11.37 -0.70
CA ALA A 266 -13.60 -12.52 -1.09
C ALA A 266 -13.93 -13.45 0.09
N ARG A 267 -13.44 -13.17 1.31
CA ARG A 267 -13.56 -14.05 2.50
C ARG A 267 -12.97 -15.46 2.29
N ARG A 268 -11.96 -15.58 1.42
CA ARG A 268 -11.15 -16.80 1.23
C ARG A 268 -9.99 -16.80 2.21
N LEU A 269 -10.34 -16.83 3.50
CA LEU A 269 -9.40 -16.54 4.59
C LEU A 269 -8.26 -17.58 4.68
N LYS A 270 -8.61 -18.87 4.71
CA LYS A 270 -7.63 -19.97 4.78
C LYS A 270 -6.68 -19.98 3.58
N ASP A 271 -7.22 -19.82 2.37
CA ASP A 271 -6.43 -19.77 1.14
C ASP A 271 -5.48 -18.57 1.13
N GLY A 272 -5.96 -17.39 1.54
CA GLY A 272 -5.14 -16.19 1.67
C GLY A 272 -4.03 -16.33 2.70
N LEU A 273 -4.32 -16.94 3.87
CA LEU A 273 -3.32 -17.21 4.90
C LEU A 273 -2.25 -18.20 4.42
N ALA A 274 -2.63 -19.20 3.64
CA ALA A 274 -1.70 -20.21 3.12
C ALA A 274 -0.62 -19.62 2.20
N VAL A 275 -0.95 -18.55 1.44
CA VAL A 275 0.00 -17.91 0.52
C VAL A 275 0.72 -16.70 1.11
N ALA A 276 0.13 -16.01 2.09
CA ALA A 276 0.58 -14.70 2.54
C ALA A 276 2.01 -14.67 3.11
N GLU A 277 2.41 -15.64 3.95
CA GLU A 277 3.78 -15.66 4.51
C GLU A 277 4.83 -15.89 3.42
N GLY A 278 4.56 -16.79 2.47
CA GLY A 278 5.43 -17.04 1.32
C GLY A 278 5.61 -15.78 0.48
N TYR A 279 4.52 -15.04 0.25
CA TYR A 279 4.55 -13.79 -0.52
C TYR A 279 5.19 -12.61 0.21
N LEU A 280 5.12 -12.56 1.53
CA LEU A 280 5.73 -11.50 2.34
C LEU A 280 7.24 -11.37 2.10
N SER A 281 7.92 -12.49 1.81
CA SER A 281 9.35 -12.53 1.49
C SER A 281 9.72 -11.72 0.23
N ALA A 282 8.77 -11.50 -0.69
CA ALA A 282 8.99 -10.70 -1.89
C ALA A 282 9.09 -9.20 -1.58
N PHE A 283 8.58 -8.73 -0.44
CA PHE A 283 8.54 -7.31 -0.10
C PHE A 283 9.67 -6.92 0.83
N HIS A 284 10.36 -5.82 0.51
CA HIS A 284 11.43 -5.35 1.37
C HIS A 284 10.91 -4.69 2.64
N ARG A 285 11.47 -5.06 3.81
CA ARG A 285 11.08 -4.53 5.13
C ARG A 285 11.16 -3.01 5.26
N SER A 286 11.98 -2.34 4.45
CA SER A 286 12.06 -0.87 4.45
C SER A 286 11.04 -0.17 3.55
N SER A 287 10.29 -0.93 2.74
CA SER A 287 9.37 -0.38 1.75
C SER A 287 7.99 -0.17 2.35
N ASN A 288 7.30 0.89 1.93
CA ASN A 288 5.89 1.11 2.30
C ASN A 288 5.01 -0.07 1.87
N ASN A 289 5.30 -0.69 0.72
CA ASN A 289 4.56 -1.85 0.22
C ASN A 289 4.61 -3.04 1.19
N TRP A 290 5.71 -3.25 1.90
CA TRP A 290 5.79 -4.30 2.93
C TRP A 290 4.82 -4.03 4.09
N PHE A 291 4.73 -2.79 4.55
CA PHE A 291 3.79 -2.43 5.62
C PHE A 291 2.34 -2.60 5.16
N VAL A 292 1.98 -2.13 3.95
CA VAL A 292 0.62 -2.27 3.43
C VAL A 292 0.26 -3.74 3.14
N PHE A 293 1.21 -4.55 2.67
CA PHE A 293 0.99 -5.99 2.52
C PHE A 293 0.76 -6.65 3.89
N LEU A 294 1.57 -6.30 4.90
CA LEU A 294 1.43 -6.82 6.26
C LEU A 294 0.10 -6.40 6.89
N GLU A 295 -0.45 -5.22 6.57
CA GLU A 295 -1.80 -4.82 7.00
C GLU A 295 -2.86 -5.80 6.48
N ASN A 296 -2.83 -6.17 5.19
CA ASN A 296 -3.77 -7.15 4.64
C ASN A 296 -3.59 -8.55 5.25
N TYR A 297 -2.33 -8.96 5.49
CA TYR A 297 -2.05 -10.24 6.12
C TYR A 297 -2.53 -10.28 7.57
N PHE A 298 -2.32 -9.20 8.33
CA PHE A 298 -2.86 -9.06 9.68
C PHE A 298 -4.39 -9.14 9.68
N LEU A 299 -5.05 -8.46 8.73
CA LEU A 299 -6.51 -8.49 8.63
C LEU A 299 -7.04 -9.88 8.27
N LEU A 300 -6.35 -10.65 7.41
CA LEU A 300 -6.69 -12.06 7.15
C LEU A 300 -6.68 -12.87 8.45
N ALA A 301 -5.64 -12.74 9.28
CA ALA A 301 -5.53 -13.45 10.55
C ALA A 301 -6.63 -13.02 11.53
N MET A 302 -6.92 -11.72 11.64
CA MET A 302 -8.01 -11.20 12.46
C MET A 302 -9.39 -11.69 12.01
N HIS A 303 -9.59 -11.84 10.69
CA HIS A 303 -10.84 -12.33 10.12
C HIS A 303 -11.02 -13.84 10.31
N ASP A 304 -9.93 -14.59 10.22
CA ASP A 304 -9.92 -16.04 10.45
C ASP A 304 -10.08 -16.41 11.93
N GLY A 305 -9.83 -15.47 12.84
CA GLY A 305 -9.84 -15.69 14.28
C GLY A 305 -8.50 -16.22 14.83
N ASP A 306 -7.46 -16.30 13.99
CA ASP A 306 -6.10 -16.62 14.41
C ASP A 306 -5.43 -15.39 15.05
N TYR A 307 -5.88 -15.07 16.27
CA TYR A 307 -5.38 -13.92 17.02
C TYR A 307 -3.92 -14.08 17.47
N ALA A 308 -3.42 -15.31 17.57
CA ALA A 308 -2.02 -15.58 17.87
C ALA A 308 -1.13 -15.16 16.69
N LEU A 309 -1.50 -15.54 15.46
CA LEU A 309 -0.84 -15.07 14.25
C LEU A 309 -0.94 -13.55 14.14
N ALA A 310 -2.11 -12.95 14.34
CA ALA A 310 -2.29 -11.50 14.32
C ALA A 310 -1.36 -10.78 15.32
N GLY A 311 -1.23 -11.31 16.55
CA GLY A 311 -0.27 -10.81 17.55
C GLY A 311 1.18 -10.90 17.09
N SER A 312 1.57 -12.01 16.47
CA SER A 312 2.92 -12.17 15.91
C SER A 312 3.21 -11.16 14.79
N LEU A 313 2.24 -10.90 13.90
CA LEU A 313 2.37 -9.95 12.79
C LEU A 313 2.44 -8.50 13.31
N LEU A 314 1.65 -8.17 14.34
CA LEU A 314 1.72 -6.88 15.02
C LEU A 314 3.12 -6.64 15.63
N ARG A 315 3.67 -7.64 16.32
CA ARG A 315 5.04 -7.57 16.87
C ARG A 315 6.08 -7.43 15.75
N ARG A 316 5.92 -8.14 14.62
CA ARG A 316 6.80 -8.03 13.45
C ARG A 316 6.79 -6.62 12.84
N MET A 317 5.62 -5.97 12.82
CA MET A 317 5.47 -4.58 12.40
C MET A 317 6.19 -3.62 13.37
N GLN A 318 5.93 -3.74 14.67
CA GLN A 318 6.49 -2.87 15.71
C GLN A 318 8.02 -2.98 15.81
N ASN A 319 8.55 -4.19 15.64
CA ASN A 319 9.99 -4.46 15.70
C ASN A 319 10.70 -4.17 14.37
N ASN A 320 10.01 -3.63 13.36
CA ASN A 320 10.65 -3.22 12.11
C ASN A 320 11.37 -1.87 12.31
N PRO A 321 12.69 -1.78 12.08
CA PRO A 321 13.45 -0.52 12.25
C PRO A 321 12.92 0.64 11.41
N PHE A 322 12.19 0.37 10.33
CA PHE A 322 11.65 1.38 9.43
C PHE A 322 10.23 1.82 9.78
N VAL A 323 9.64 1.33 10.88
CA VAL A 323 8.27 1.69 11.31
C VAL A 323 8.11 3.21 11.54
N THR A 324 9.20 3.90 11.91
CA THR A 324 9.21 5.36 12.08
C THR A 324 8.98 6.12 10.78
N LYS A 325 9.23 5.48 9.62
CA LYS A 325 9.09 6.09 8.29
C LYS A 325 7.68 5.98 7.69
N ILE A 326 6.79 5.18 8.27
CA ILE A 326 5.42 5.07 7.76
C ILE A 326 4.67 6.38 7.97
N SER A 327 3.60 6.61 7.21
CA SER A 327 2.82 7.84 7.33
C SER A 327 2.03 7.88 8.66
N GLN A 328 1.66 9.08 9.12
CA GLN A 328 0.82 9.22 10.31
C GLN A 328 -0.52 8.48 10.17
N PRO A 329 -1.23 8.52 9.01
CA PRO A 329 -2.43 7.70 8.81
C PRO A 329 -2.17 6.19 8.97
N ALA A 330 -1.04 5.68 8.46
CA ALA A 330 -0.68 4.27 8.61
C ALA A 330 -0.46 3.89 10.08
N ARG A 331 0.25 4.73 10.86
CA ARG A 331 0.40 4.52 12.32
C ARG A 331 -0.95 4.44 13.02
N GLN A 332 -1.86 5.37 12.71
CA GLN A 332 -3.20 5.39 13.30
C GLN A 332 -4.02 4.14 12.96
N ARG A 333 -3.87 3.58 11.75
CA ARG A 333 -4.51 2.30 11.39
C ARG A 333 -3.96 1.16 12.24
N TRP A 334 -2.64 1.05 12.38
CA TRP A 334 -2.02 0.03 13.23
C TRP A 334 -2.38 0.15 14.71
N ASP A 335 -2.52 1.37 15.23
CA ASP A 335 -3.02 1.60 16.58
C ASP A 335 -4.46 1.07 16.74
N LEU A 336 -5.33 1.33 15.75
CA LEU A 336 -6.69 0.81 15.73
C LEU A 336 -6.71 -0.73 15.65
N PHE A 337 -5.88 -1.32 14.80
CA PHE A 337 -5.71 -2.78 14.69
C PHE A 337 -5.27 -3.40 16.02
N ARG A 338 -4.29 -2.80 16.68
CA ARG A 338 -3.83 -3.22 18.01
C ARG A 338 -4.93 -3.11 19.05
N ALA A 339 -5.76 -2.06 19.00
CA ALA A 339 -6.87 -1.88 19.92
C ALA A 339 -7.95 -2.98 19.73
N TYR A 340 -8.26 -3.33 18.48
CA TYR A 340 -9.16 -4.44 18.17
C TYR A 340 -8.60 -5.79 18.62
N LEU A 341 -7.30 -6.05 18.39
CA LEU A 341 -6.66 -7.26 18.88
C LEU A 341 -6.68 -7.30 20.41
N PHE A 342 -6.40 -6.18 21.10
CA PHE A 342 -6.48 -6.10 22.55
C PHE A 342 -7.91 -6.37 23.04
N PHE A 343 -8.92 -5.89 22.31
CA PHE A 343 -10.30 -6.10 22.66
C PHE A 343 -10.66 -7.60 22.70
N VAL A 344 -10.25 -8.40 21.72
CA VAL A 344 -10.58 -9.84 21.66
C VAL A 344 -9.55 -10.76 22.33
N ARG A 345 -8.28 -10.37 22.38
CA ARG A 345 -7.15 -11.17 22.87
C ARG A 345 -6.07 -10.26 23.51
N PRO A 346 -6.30 -9.73 24.72
CA PRO A 346 -5.42 -8.76 25.39
C PRO A 346 -3.94 -9.17 25.44
N GLU A 347 -3.66 -10.45 25.68
CA GLU A 347 -2.34 -11.04 25.81
C GLU A 347 -1.50 -10.96 24.53
N GLU A 348 -2.15 -11.00 23.35
CA GLU A 348 -1.46 -10.95 22.06
C GLU A 348 -1.14 -9.52 21.61
N ALA A 349 -1.93 -8.53 22.06
CA ALA A 349 -1.79 -7.14 21.64
C ALA A 349 -0.61 -6.41 22.31
N GLY A 350 -0.03 -6.99 23.37
CA GLY A 350 1.06 -6.39 24.15
C GLY A 350 0.72 -4.98 24.64
N LEU A 351 -0.56 -4.70 24.91
CA LEU A 351 -1.08 -3.40 25.34
C LEU A 351 -1.58 -3.52 26.78
N ARG A 352 -1.32 -2.50 27.62
CA ARG A 352 -1.86 -2.46 28.99
C ARG A 352 -3.28 -1.88 28.99
N PRO A 353 -4.19 -2.33 29.88
CA PRO A 353 -5.57 -1.82 29.94
C PRO A 353 -5.68 -0.29 30.02
N LEU A 354 -4.85 0.36 30.83
CA LEU A 354 -4.83 1.82 30.94
C LEU A 354 -4.46 2.50 29.60
N HIS A 355 -3.47 1.96 28.89
CA HIS A 355 -3.08 2.49 27.58
C HIS A 355 -4.15 2.24 26.51
N PHE A 356 -4.89 1.13 26.62
CA PHE A 356 -6.05 0.86 25.76
C PHE A 356 -7.16 1.90 25.96
N ALA A 357 -7.55 2.17 27.20
CA ALA A 357 -8.55 3.19 27.51
C ALA A 357 -8.14 4.57 26.98
N GLN A 358 -6.88 4.97 27.20
CA GLN A 358 -6.33 6.21 26.65
C GLN A 358 -6.34 6.23 25.12
N LEU A 359 -6.03 5.10 24.48
CA LEU A 359 -6.02 4.99 23.03
C LEU A 359 -7.43 5.17 22.45
N VAL A 360 -8.42 4.44 22.99
CA VAL A 360 -9.82 4.52 22.55
C VAL A 360 -10.38 5.94 22.68
N GLN A 361 -10.06 6.64 23.77
CA GLN A 361 -10.47 8.02 24.00
C GLN A 361 -9.76 9.04 23.10
N ARG A 362 -8.49 8.78 22.73
CA ARG A 362 -7.69 9.68 21.88
C ARG A 362 -8.04 9.60 20.40
N ILE A 363 -8.70 8.53 19.96
CA ILE A 363 -9.05 8.37 18.55
C ILE A 363 -10.22 9.32 18.24
N PRO A 364 -10.03 10.38 17.42
CA PRO A 364 -11.10 11.34 17.14
C PRO A 364 -12.24 10.70 16.33
N ASP A 365 -13.46 11.10 16.67
CA ASP A 365 -14.73 10.61 16.10
C ASP A 365 -14.87 10.89 14.59
N HIS A 366 -14.13 11.88 14.06
CA HIS A 366 -14.14 12.19 12.64
C HIS A 366 -12.80 12.80 12.21
N SER A 367 -12.12 12.15 11.25
CA SER A 367 -11.09 12.82 10.44
C SER A 367 -11.42 12.60 8.97
N ARG A 368 -11.37 13.68 8.18
CA ARG A 368 -11.51 13.60 6.71
C ARG A 368 -10.46 12.67 6.08
N ASP A 369 -9.33 12.46 6.77
CA ASP A 369 -8.22 11.61 6.33
C ASP A 369 -8.41 10.12 6.66
N LYS A 370 -9.50 9.73 7.36
CA LYS A 370 -9.79 8.35 7.80
C LYS A 370 -10.96 7.68 7.04
N GLN A 371 -11.11 7.99 5.75
CA GLN A 371 -12.12 7.34 4.91
C GLN A 371 -11.99 5.81 5.04
N GLY A 372 -13.06 5.15 5.55
CA GLY A 372 -13.13 3.70 5.71
C GLY A 372 -13.01 3.11 7.12
N TYR A 373 -12.47 3.86 8.11
CA TYR A 373 -12.25 3.36 9.48
C TYR A 373 -13.11 4.03 10.56
N ASN A 374 -13.85 5.10 10.24
CA ASN A 374 -14.69 5.80 11.21
C ASN A 374 -15.72 4.86 11.86
N VAL A 375 -16.34 3.97 11.07
CA VAL A 375 -17.27 2.96 11.58
C VAL A 375 -16.59 2.05 12.61
N ALA A 376 -15.40 1.53 12.30
CA ALA A 376 -14.65 0.69 13.21
C ALA A 376 -14.27 1.42 14.52
N ILE A 377 -13.98 2.71 14.46
CA ILE A 377 -13.69 3.51 15.67
C ILE A 377 -14.92 3.61 16.57
N LEU A 378 -16.08 3.95 16.00
CA LEU A 378 -17.33 4.10 16.75
C LEU A 378 -17.77 2.77 17.39
N ILE A 379 -17.63 1.66 16.68
CA ILE A 379 -17.91 0.32 17.21
C ILE A 379 -16.97 0.01 18.39
N LEU A 380 -15.67 0.26 18.23
CA LEU A 380 -14.70 -0.01 19.29
C LEU A 380 -14.97 0.81 20.56
N GLN A 381 -15.31 2.10 20.41
CA GLN A 381 -15.70 2.95 21.54
C GLN A 381 -16.96 2.43 22.24
N PHE A 382 -17.99 2.05 21.47
CA PHE A 382 -19.22 1.47 22.03
C PHE A 382 -18.92 0.20 22.84
N LEU A 383 -18.16 -0.72 22.26
CA LEU A 383 -17.79 -1.98 22.89
C LEU A 383 -16.90 -1.78 24.13
N HIS A 384 -16.03 -0.77 24.12
CA HIS A 384 -15.23 -0.38 25.28
C HIS A 384 -16.11 0.04 26.47
N TYR A 385 -17.05 0.97 26.26
CA TYR A 385 -17.96 1.40 27.34
C TYR A 385 -18.92 0.29 27.78
N LEU A 386 -19.31 -0.60 26.86
CA LEU A 386 -20.10 -1.78 27.21
C LEU A 386 -19.32 -2.67 28.18
N ARG A 387 -18.04 -2.93 27.89
CA ARG A 387 -17.15 -3.72 28.76
C ARG A 387 -16.93 -3.09 30.13
N GLU A 388 -16.84 -1.75 30.20
CA GLU A 388 -16.68 -1.03 31.47
C GLU A 388 -17.98 -0.93 32.28
N GLY A 389 -19.14 -1.25 31.68
CA GLY A 389 -20.44 -1.03 32.31
C GLY A 389 -20.79 0.45 32.46
N ASN A 390 -20.12 1.35 31.73
CA ASN A 390 -20.38 2.79 31.78
C ASN A 390 -21.59 3.12 30.89
N ILE A 391 -22.80 2.96 31.46
CA ILE A 391 -24.07 3.12 30.75
C ILE A 391 -24.25 4.55 30.22
N GLU A 392 -23.86 5.57 30.99
CA GLU A 392 -24.00 6.97 30.58
C GLU A 392 -23.16 7.27 29.33
N ALA A 393 -21.87 6.90 29.36
CA ALA A 393 -20.99 7.08 28.21
C ALA A 393 -21.46 6.25 27.00
N LEU A 394 -21.94 5.03 27.24
CA LEU A 394 -22.47 4.16 26.20
C LEU A 394 -23.69 4.77 25.50
N LEU A 395 -24.65 5.32 26.26
CA LEU A 395 -25.84 5.98 25.70
C LEU A 395 -25.46 7.22 24.89
N ALA A 396 -24.51 8.02 25.37
CA ALA A 396 -23.99 9.15 24.59
C ALA A 396 -23.35 8.70 23.27
N ARG A 397 -22.62 7.57 23.27
CA ARG A 397 -22.05 7.00 22.03
C ARG A 397 -23.10 6.41 21.11
N LEU A 398 -24.17 5.84 21.65
CA LEU A 398 -25.29 5.33 20.87
C LEU A 398 -25.96 6.44 20.06
N GLU A 399 -26.13 7.63 20.65
CA GLU A 399 -26.66 8.80 19.94
C GLU A 399 -25.71 9.28 18.84
N SER A 400 -24.40 9.28 19.09
CA SER A 400 -23.40 9.57 18.05
C SER A 400 -23.44 8.57 16.90
N LEU A 401 -23.60 7.27 17.20
CA LEU A 401 -23.78 6.21 16.21
C LEU A 401 -25.04 6.43 15.35
N ARG A 402 -26.17 6.77 15.96
CA ARG A 402 -27.42 7.07 15.25
C ARG A 402 -27.28 8.27 14.32
N LYS A 403 -26.62 9.35 14.78
CA LYS A 403 -26.32 10.52 13.96
C LYS A 403 -25.45 10.15 12.76
N TYR A 404 -24.42 9.31 12.98
CA TYR A 404 -23.55 8.83 11.91
C TYR A 404 -24.31 7.95 10.89
N GLU A 405 -25.13 7.01 11.35
CA GLU A 405 -25.98 6.15 10.51
C GLU A 405 -26.85 7.01 9.58
N ASN A 406 -27.54 8.00 10.16
CA ASN A 406 -28.42 8.89 9.43
C ASN A 406 -27.70 9.81 8.46
N ALA A 407 -26.47 10.23 8.75
CA ALA A 407 -25.68 11.13 7.90
C ALA A 407 -24.94 10.39 6.78
N HIS A 408 -24.46 9.17 7.02
CA HIS A 408 -23.46 8.52 6.16
C HIS A 408 -23.81 7.10 5.70
N LEU A 409 -24.74 6.39 6.34
CA LEU A 409 -25.01 4.96 6.06
C LEU A 409 -26.36 4.75 5.35
N ARG A 410 -26.65 5.52 4.29
CA ARG A 410 -27.92 5.40 3.53
C ARG A 410 -27.86 4.46 2.34
N ASP A 411 -26.66 4.20 1.82
CA ASP A 411 -26.48 3.43 0.59
C ASP A 411 -26.49 1.91 0.82
N ALA A 412 -26.79 1.14 -0.23
CA ALA A 412 -26.78 -0.32 -0.18
C ALA A 412 -25.42 -0.89 0.26
N ALA A 413 -24.32 -0.24 -0.12
CA ALA A 413 -22.98 -0.66 0.24
C ALA A 413 -22.62 -0.48 1.72
N THR A 414 -23.39 0.31 2.47
CA THR A 414 -23.22 0.50 3.91
C THR A 414 -24.12 -0.42 4.73
N LEU A 415 -24.82 -1.36 4.08
CA LEU A 415 -25.81 -2.22 4.72
C LEU A 415 -25.21 -3.06 5.86
N ARG A 416 -24.01 -3.62 5.69
CA ARG A 416 -23.35 -4.44 6.73
C ARG A 416 -23.10 -3.64 8.00
N SER A 417 -22.53 -2.45 7.88
CA SER A 417 -22.29 -1.54 9.02
C SER A 417 -23.59 -1.10 9.66
N ARG A 418 -24.64 -0.84 8.87
CA ARG A 418 -25.98 -0.52 9.38
C ARG A 418 -26.57 -1.69 10.19
N LEU A 419 -26.43 -2.92 9.71
CA LEU A 419 -26.90 -4.11 10.43
C LEU A 419 -26.12 -4.30 11.73
N MET A 420 -24.80 -4.11 11.72
CA MET A 420 -23.98 -4.13 12.93
C MET A 420 -24.42 -3.07 13.94
N PHE A 421 -24.70 -1.84 13.50
CA PHE A 421 -25.19 -0.77 14.40
C PHE A 421 -26.55 -1.10 15.00
N ARG A 422 -27.45 -1.72 14.23
CA ARG A 422 -28.76 -2.17 14.74
C ARG A 422 -28.62 -3.28 15.78
N LEU A 423 -27.67 -4.19 15.60
CA LEU A 423 -27.33 -5.21 16.60
C LEU A 423 -26.82 -4.55 17.89
N LEU A 424 -25.93 -3.56 17.81
CA LEU A 424 -25.47 -2.81 18.98
C LEU A 424 -26.60 -2.01 19.66
N GLN A 425 -27.50 -1.41 18.89
CA GLN A 425 -28.68 -0.73 19.44
C GLN A 425 -29.63 -1.69 20.16
N LEU A 426 -29.70 -2.95 19.71
CA LEU A 426 -30.52 -3.97 20.34
C LEU A 426 -30.05 -4.25 21.78
N THR A 427 -28.74 -4.21 22.04
CA THR A 427 -28.21 -4.46 23.40
C THR A 427 -28.78 -3.48 24.42
N VAL A 428 -28.95 -2.21 24.05
CA VAL A 428 -29.55 -1.20 24.92
C VAL A 428 -31.07 -1.36 25.02
N LYS A 429 -31.74 -1.64 23.89
CA LYS A 429 -33.21 -1.80 23.86
C LYS A 429 -33.70 -2.96 24.73
N GLU A 430 -32.92 -4.02 24.80
CA GLU A 430 -33.24 -5.21 25.60
C GLU A 430 -32.60 -5.16 26.99
N ASN A 431 -32.21 -3.97 27.47
CA ASN A 431 -31.61 -3.75 28.78
C ASN A 431 -30.42 -4.69 29.07
N PHE A 432 -29.60 -4.94 28.04
CA PHE A 432 -28.41 -5.79 28.09
C PHE A 432 -28.70 -7.26 28.40
N ASP A 433 -29.96 -7.74 28.26
CA ASP A 433 -30.30 -9.14 28.45
C ASP A 433 -29.72 -10.02 27.32
N PRO A 434 -28.79 -10.94 27.62
CA PRO A 434 -28.08 -11.69 26.58
C PRO A 434 -29.00 -12.60 25.76
N LYS A 435 -30.00 -13.24 26.39
CA LYS A 435 -30.91 -14.18 25.72
C LYS A 435 -31.89 -13.45 24.81
N ALA A 436 -32.41 -12.31 25.25
CA ALA A 436 -33.31 -11.46 24.47
C ALA A 436 -32.56 -10.85 23.28
N CYS A 437 -31.33 -10.38 23.48
CA CYS A 437 -30.45 -9.87 22.43
C CYS A 437 -30.15 -10.92 21.37
N GLU A 438 -29.78 -12.14 21.79
CA GLU A 438 -29.52 -13.25 20.88
C GLU A 438 -30.76 -13.61 20.05
N LYS A 439 -31.90 -13.84 20.72
CA LYS A 439 -33.15 -14.23 20.07
C LYS A 439 -33.66 -13.16 19.09
N LYS A 440 -33.68 -11.89 19.49
CA LYS A 440 -34.18 -10.78 18.64
C LYS A 440 -33.15 -10.34 17.60
N GLY A 441 -31.87 -10.58 17.85
CA GLY A 441 -30.76 -10.27 16.94
C GLY A 441 -30.62 -11.25 15.79
N GLN A 442 -31.16 -12.47 15.92
CA GLN A 442 -30.99 -13.55 14.94
C GLN A 442 -31.35 -13.15 13.50
N ALA A 443 -32.48 -12.46 13.30
CA ALA A 443 -32.90 -12.02 11.96
C ALA A 443 -31.93 -10.98 11.35
N LEU A 444 -31.37 -10.09 12.18
CA LEU A 444 -30.36 -9.12 11.73
C LEU A 444 -29.03 -9.81 11.42
N LEU A 445 -28.64 -10.80 12.21
CA LEU A 445 -27.42 -11.60 12.02
C LEU A 445 -27.49 -12.44 10.74
N SER A 446 -28.61 -13.12 10.48
CA SER A 446 -28.81 -13.89 9.25
C SER A 446 -28.73 -12.99 8.02
N ARG A 447 -29.38 -11.82 8.07
CA ARG A 447 -29.28 -10.84 6.99
C ARG A 447 -27.86 -10.29 6.80
N LEU A 448 -27.11 -10.14 7.88
CA LEU A 448 -25.71 -9.70 7.83
C LEU A 448 -24.84 -10.76 7.13
N GLN A 449 -25.01 -12.03 7.46
CA GLN A 449 -24.30 -13.16 6.84
C GLN A 449 -24.59 -13.27 5.33
N GLU A 450 -25.83 -13.02 4.92
CA GLU A 450 -26.24 -13.03 3.51
C GLU A 450 -25.76 -11.79 2.72
N THR A 451 -25.38 -10.72 3.42
CA THR A 451 -24.95 -9.48 2.76
C THR A 451 -23.46 -9.57 2.39
N PRO A 452 -23.08 -9.55 1.10
CA PRO A 452 -21.68 -9.63 0.70
C PRO A 452 -20.90 -8.38 1.15
N PRO A 453 -19.57 -8.49 1.34
CA PRO A 453 -18.73 -7.32 1.58
C PRO A 453 -18.90 -6.29 0.45
N PRO A 454 -18.97 -4.99 0.74
CA PRO A 454 -19.12 -3.98 -0.31
C PRO A 454 -17.88 -3.93 -1.21
N GLY A 455 -18.06 -3.47 -2.46
CA GLY A 455 -16.95 -3.14 -3.37
C GLY A 455 -16.16 -1.90 -2.91
N GLU A 456 -15.02 -1.63 -3.55
CA GLU A 456 -14.08 -0.57 -3.13
C GLU A 456 -14.65 0.85 -3.08
N ALA A 457 -15.67 1.15 -3.88
CA ALA A 457 -16.25 2.50 -3.97
C ALA A 457 -16.79 3.04 -2.61
N PHE A 458 -16.93 2.18 -1.61
CA PHE A 458 -17.45 2.52 -0.27
C PHE A 458 -16.48 2.22 0.88
N ALA A 459 -15.36 1.54 0.60
CA ALA A 459 -14.14 1.37 1.43
C ALA A 459 -14.31 1.19 2.96
N GLU A 460 -15.40 0.58 3.46
CA GLU A 460 -15.49 0.21 4.87
C GLU A 460 -14.69 -1.07 5.12
N ILE A 461 -13.67 -0.98 6.00
CA ILE A 461 -12.82 -2.12 6.34
C ILE A 461 -13.26 -2.64 7.70
N GLU A 462 -13.84 -3.84 7.69
CA GLU A 462 -14.06 -4.62 8.91
C GLU A 462 -12.69 -5.09 9.44
N ILE A 463 -12.34 -4.75 10.68
CA ILE A 463 -11.11 -5.27 11.31
C ILE A 463 -11.35 -6.68 11.84
N ILE A 464 -12.54 -6.90 12.39
CA ILE A 464 -13.09 -8.21 12.76
C ILE A 464 -14.42 -8.33 12.01
N PRO A 465 -14.72 -9.49 11.41
CA PRO A 465 -16.02 -9.75 10.81
C PRO A 465 -17.14 -9.40 11.79
N TYR A 466 -18.14 -8.65 11.35
CA TYR A 466 -19.21 -8.19 12.23
C TYR A 466 -20.00 -9.33 12.87
N GLU A 467 -20.10 -10.47 12.19
CA GLU A 467 -20.68 -11.70 12.71
C GLU A 467 -19.91 -12.20 13.95
N SER A 468 -18.58 -12.29 13.84
CA SER A 468 -17.70 -12.67 14.95
C SER A 468 -17.71 -11.62 16.05
N LEU A 469 -17.76 -10.33 15.70
CA LEU A 469 -17.79 -9.24 16.66
C LEU A 469 -19.10 -9.20 17.45
N TRP A 470 -20.23 -9.54 16.81
CA TRP A 470 -21.52 -9.70 17.49
C TRP A 470 -21.49 -10.87 18.47
N GLN A 471 -20.90 -12.01 18.09
CA GLN A 471 -20.71 -13.13 19.01
C GLN A 471 -19.88 -12.72 20.24
N GLN A 472 -18.78 -11.99 20.04
CA GLN A 472 -17.99 -11.43 21.16
C GLN A 472 -18.81 -10.48 22.04
N THR A 473 -19.72 -9.71 21.44
CA THR A 473 -20.63 -8.81 22.17
C THR A 473 -21.60 -9.61 23.05
N LEU A 474 -22.20 -10.68 22.53
CA LEU A 474 -23.09 -11.56 23.30
C LEU A 474 -22.38 -12.24 24.46
N LEU A 475 -21.16 -12.75 24.25
CA LEU A 475 -20.33 -13.33 25.31
C LEU A 475 -20.04 -12.33 26.43
N MET A 476 -19.79 -11.06 26.08
CA MET A 476 -19.62 -10.00 27.08
C MET A 476 -20.89 -9.76 27.89
N LEU A 477 -22.06 -9.71 27.25
CA LEU A 477 -23.34 -9.53 27.95
C LEU A 477 -23.63 -10.68 28.92
N GLN A 478 -23.32 -11.92 28.50
CA GLN A 478 -23.44 -13.10 29.36
C GLN A 478 -22.56 -12.98 30.60
N HIS A 479 -21.29 -12.62 30.43
CA HIS A 479 -20.37 -12.44 31.55
C HIS A 479 -20.81 -11.30 32.50
N MET A 480 -21.31 -10.19 31.95
CA MET A 480 -21.86 -9.10 32.76
C MET A 480 -23.07 -9.53 33.58
N ALA A 481 -23.99 -10.29 32.98
CA ALA A 481 -25.16 -10.82 33.67
C ALA A 481 -24.77 -11.80 34.79
N GLU A 482 -23.77 -12.65 34.57
CA GLU A 482 -23.23 -13.56 35.59
C GLU A 482 -22.64 -12.79 36.78
N LEU A 483 -21.82 -11.76 36.53
CA LEU A 483 -21.24 -10.92 37.58
C LEU A 483 -22.31 -10.20 38.39
N GLN A 484 -23.37 -9.71 37.73
CA GLN A 484 -24.49 -9.06 38.41
C GLN A 484 -25.25 -10.05 39.30
N GLN A 485 -25.55 -11.25 38.81
CA GLN A 485 -26.19 -12.30 39.61
C GLN A 485 -25.32 -12.74 40.80
N GLN A 486 -24.01 -12.82 40.63
CA GLN A 486 -23.08 -13.11 41.73
C GLN A 486 -23.10 -12.01 42.80
N ARG A 487 -23.09 -10.74 42.40
CA ARG A 487 -23.20 -9.59 43.33
C ARG A 487 -24.53 -9.60 44.08
N GLU A 488 -25.64 -9.85 43.39
CA GLU A 488 -26.97 -9.93 44.00
C GLU A 488 -27.12 -11.12 44.95
N ARG A 489 -26.44 -12.24 44.69
CA ARG A 489 -26.38 -13.38 45.62
C ARG A 489 -25.56 -13.05 46.86
N LEU A 490 -24.41 -12.41 46.70
CA LEU A 490 -23.57 -11.99 47.83
C LEU A 490 -24.27 -10.94 48.71
N SER A 491 -25.03 -10.02 48.12
CA SER A 491 -25.81 -9.02 48.88
C SER A 491 -27.07 -9.58 49.55
N ARG A 492 -27.50 -10.79 49.22
CA ARG A 492 -28.61 -11.51 49.89
C ARG A 492 -28.12 -12.44 51.01
N LEU A 493 -26.82 -12.73 51.04
CA LEU A 493 -26.16 -13.57 52.04
C LEU A 493 -25.45 -12.75 53.14
N ALA A 494 -25.25 -11.45 52.90
CA ALA A 494 -24.84 -10.46 53.89
C ALA A 494 -26.08 -9.71 54.41
#